data_AF-A0A7J6QK70-F1
#
_entry.id   AF-A0A7J6QK70-F1
#
_cell.length_a   1.000
_cell.length_b   1.000
_cell.length_c   1.000
_cell.angle_alpha   90.00
_cell.angle_beta   90.00
_cell.angle_gamma   90.00
#
_symmetry.space_group_name_H-M   'P 1'
#
loop_
_entity.id
_entity.type
_entity.pdbx_description
1 polymer ?
#
loop_
_entity_poly.entity_id
_entity_poly.type
_entity_poly.pdbx_seq_one_letter_code
_entity_poly.pdbx_strand_id
1 'polypeptide(L)'
;METSPDMTLLQPRGMSTAETLERIQDSFSPGLWAPYTIMLGSKQGTIFESPEYWDAAQSFQEELVDELLVGQNTSTLASVMLVKLDSVPTVTVPYSMARFANNPLCKLSVCSYFQEGLAATMNPAGTAVTATLVADQAPTSTASEKFVYNLRALVDKYNSQYDDVIEIIENGVSCETYDSNRAVMSSFVITLGIILAICIVVVGFLYQSVLIPLRSVVTIYITLVFSFGFTIGVFQFGWFNGLNCATLSSVVSQGLSWVVVPICFAVVLGLSLDYEIFLLGRITESRKLGYGDKASIEIGVWKTGSVISMAGVIMAVAFLGLVLTSSPMLNQAGFLLVVAVLLDTFVVRPFMTPALMAILGRWNWWPHKTASVLYDDTDDNSSTASSEV
;
A
#
# COMPACT_ATOMS: atom_id res chain seq x y z
N MET A 1 -2.78 0.83 -11.87
CA MET A 1 -3.56 0.44 -10.67
C MET A 1 -3.57 1.66 -9.78
N GLU A 2 -4.75 2.24 -9.54
CA GLU A 2 -4.87 3.36 -8.61
C GLU A 2 -4.98 2.79 -7.20
N THR A 3 -4.01 3.12 -6.34
CA THR A 3 -4.08 2.85 -4.92
C THR A 3 -4.63 4.07 -4.21
N SER A 4 -5.60 3.90 -3.32
CA SER A 4 -6.07 4.99 -2.48
C SER A 4 -5.39 4.96 -1.12
N PRO A 5 -4.92 6.12 -0.62
CA PRO A 5 -4.49 6.32 0.76
C PRO A 5 -5.66 6.35 1.75
N ASP A 6 -6.91 6.27 1.29
CA ASP A 6 -8.07 6.56 2.12
C ASP A 6 -8.26 5.60 3.29
N MET A 7 -8.20 6.18 4.49
CA MET A 7 -8.38 5.46 5.74
C MET A 7 -9.83 5.08 6.03
N THR A 8 -10.83 5.66 5.33
CA THR A 8 -12.22 5.19 5.45
C THR A 8 -12.37 3.74 5.01
N LEU A 9 -11.48 3.24 4.14
CA LEU A 9 -11.43 1.83 3.74
C LEU A 9 -11.08 0.89 4.89
N LEU A 10 -10.49 1.40 5.98
CA LEU A 10 -10.22 0.62 7.19
C LEU A 10 -11.49 0.47 8.04
N GLN A 11 -12.42 1.42 7.95
CA GLN A 11 -13.59 1.48 8.83
C GLN A 11 -14.67 0.47 8.39
N PRO A 12 -15.28 -0.26 9.34
CA PRO A 12 -16.40 -1.14 9.03
C PRO A 12 -17.62 -0.37 8.49
N ARG A 13 -18.20 -0.84 7.37
CA ARG A 13 -19.42 -0.30 6.75
C ARG A 13 -20.60 -0.35 7.73
N GLY A 14 -21.40 0.72 7.76
CA GLY A 14 -22.66 0.80 8.51
C GLY A 14 -22.50 0.91 10.03
N MET A 15 -21.30 1.24 10.53
CA MET A 15 -21.15 1.57 11.95
C MET A 15 -21.54 3.02 12.22
N SER A 16 -22.20 3.23 13.36
CA SER A 16 -22.56 4.57 13.84
C SER A 16 -21.35 5.50 13.93
N THR A 17 -20.16 4.99 14.27
CA THR A 17 -18.92 5.79 14.30
C THR A 17 -18.50 6.27 12.92
N ALA A 18 -18.63 5.45 11.89
CA ALA A 18 -18.30 5.83 10.52
C ALA A 18 -19.30 6.89 10.01
N GLU A 19 -20.59 6.67 10.23
CA GLU A 19 -21.62 7.68 9.92
C GLU A 19 -21.43 8.97 10.73
N THR A 20 -20.98 8.87 11.99
CA THR A 20 -20.68 10.04 12.81
C THR A 20 -19.47 10.79 12.28
N LEU A 21 -18.43 10.08 11.83
CA LEU A 21 -17.26 10.69 11.23
C LEU A 21 -17.61 11.38 9.90
N GLU A 22 -18.39 10.73 9.05
CA GLU A 22 -18.91 11.31 7.80
C GLU A 22 -19.74 12.57 8.10
N ARG A 23 -20.65 12.51 9.07
CA ARG A 23 -21.41 13.69 9.52
C ARG A 23 -20.51 14.80 10.07
N ILE A 24 -19.44 14.46 10.79
CA ILE A 24 -18.46 15.44 11.28
C ILE A 24 -17.72 16.07 10.10
N GLN A 25 -17.30 15.29 9.10
CA GLN A 25 -16.62 15.78 7.90
C GLN A 25 -17.53 16.58 6.96
N ASP A 26 -18.83 16.30 6.95
CA ASP A 26 -19.83 17.07 6.21
C ASP A 26 -20.18 18.38 6.95
N SER A 27 -20.25 18.33 8.29
CA SER A 27 -20.63 19.48 9.12
C SER A 27 -19.46 20.42 9.42
N PHE A 28 -18.25 19.87 9.49
CA PHE A 28 -17.00 20.58 9.70
C PHE A 28 -16.06 20.24 8.55
N SER A 29 -15.37 21.23 7.99
CA SER A 29 -14.43 21.01 6.88
C SER A 29 -13.55 19.77 7.10
N PRO A 30 -13.34 18.93 6.08
CA PRO A 30 -12.63 17.66 6.24
C PRO A 30 -11.24 17.78 6.89
N GLY A 31 -10.51 18.89 6.64
CA GLY A 31 -9.21 19.12 7.26
C GLY A 31 -9.27 19.52 8.73
N LEU A 32 -10.44 19.83 9.30
CA LEU A 32 -10.57 20.10 10.74
C LEU A 32 -10.37 18.81 11.55
N TRP A 33 -10.77 17.66 11.00
CA TRP A 33 -10.59 16.36 11.64
C TRP A 33 -9.12 15.88 11.61
N ALA A 34 -8.38 16.24 10.55
CA ALA A 34 -6.97 15.90 10.41
C ALA A 34 -6.14 17.12 9.98
N PRO A 35 -5.90 18.07 10.90
CA PRO A 35 -5.11 19.24 10.60
C PRO A 35 -3.65 18.86 10.34
N TYR A 36 -3.00 19.64 9.48
CA TYR A 36 -1.56 19.64 9.33
C TYR A 36 -0.93 20.41 10.48
N THR A 37 0.16 19.89 11.02
CA THR A 37 0.96 20.57 12.03
C THR A 37 2.27 20.97 11.37
N ILE A 38 2.59 22.26 11.37
CA ILE A 38 3.86 22.78 10.86
C ILE A 38 4.66 23.27 12.06
N MET A 39 5.83 22.69 12.27
CA MET A 39 6.78 23.15 13.27
C MET A 39 7.73 24.16 12.61
N LEU A 40 7.93 25.29 13.27
CA LEU A 40 8.85 26.36 12.87
C LEU A 40 9.90 26.49 13.98
N GLY A 41 11.07 25.90 13.76
CA GLY A 41 12.23 25.95 14.65
C GLY A 41 13.20 27.07 14.28
N SER A 42 13.78 27.71 15.28
CA SER A 42 14.89 28.66 15.15
C SER A 42 16.21 27.93 15.32
N LYS A 43 17.16 28.15 14.41
CA LYS A 43 18.53 27.61 14.50
C LYS A 43 19.49 28.56 15.26
N GLN A 44 19.08 29.80 15.51
CA GLN A 44 19.91 30.86 16.11
C GLN A 44 19.57 31.14 17.59
N GLY A 45 19.05 30.15 18.31
CA GLY A 45 18.63 30.30 19.72
C GLY A 45 17.12 30.38 19.87
N THR A 46 16.64 31.22 20.78
CA THR A 46 15.18 31.33 21.01
C THR A 46 14.49 32.11 19.90
N ILE A 47 13.20 31.87 19.71
CA ILE A 47 12.41 32.53 18.67
C ILE A 47 12.36 34.05 18.82
N PHE A 48 12.57 34.61 20.01
CA PHE A 48 12.54 36.06 20.24
C PHE A 48 13.92 36.73 20.12
N GLU A 49 15.00 35.97 20.03
CA GLU A 49 16.37 36.49 19.91
C GLU A 49 16.75 36.83 18.46
N SER A 50 16.17 36.12 17.48
CA SER A 50 16.42 36.34 16.05
C SER A 50 15.22 37.02 15.38
N PRO A 51 15.32 38.31 14.99
CA PRO A 51 14.31 38.96 14.15
C PRO A 51 14.20 38.32 12.77
N GLU A 52 15.32 37.84 12.22
CA GLU A 52 15.38 37.18 10.90
C GLU A 52 14.49 35.93 10.86
N TYR A 53 14.40 35.20 11.98
CA TYR A 53 13.49 34.07 12.12
C TYR A 53 12.01 34.48 11.97
N TRP A 54 11.60 35.60 12.57
CA TRP A 54 10.21 36.08 12.43
C TRP A 54 9.89 36.51 11.00
N ASP A 55 10.82 37.21 10.35
CA ASP A 55 10.63 37.64 8.96
C ASP A 55 10.54 36.42 8.02
N ALA A 56 11.40 35.42 8.20
CA ALA A 56 11.37 34.18 7.41
C ALA A 56 10.10 33.35 7.68
N ALA A 57 9.71 33.18 8.94
CA ALA A 57 8.52 32.42 9.32
C ALA A 57 7.23 33.09 8.82
N GLN A 58 7.13 34.42 8.91
CA GLN A 58 5.98 35.16 8.38
C GLN A 58 5.92 35.10 6.86
N SER A 59 7.05 35.28 6.18
CA SER A 59 7.12 35.18 4.71
C SER A 59 6.66 33.80 4.22
N PHE A 60 7.11 32.72 4.88
CA PHE A 60 6.65 31.36 4.60
C PHE A 60 5.14 31.21 4.79
N GLN A 61 4.59 31.69 5.92
CA GLN A 61 3.17 31.57 6.22
C GLN A 61 2.30 32.40 5.26
N GLU A 62 2.75 33.59 4.85
CA GLU A 62 2.09 34.42 3.85
C GLU A 62 2.09 33.72 2.48
N GLU A 63 3.24 33.21 2.03
CA GLU A 63 3.32 32.48 0.76
C GLU A 63 2.48 31.19 0.78
N LEU A 64 2.44 30.47 1.91
CA LEU A 64 1.57 29.32 2.11
C LEU A 64 0.08 29.72 1.99
N VAL A 65 -0.30 30.87 2.53
CA VAL A 65 -1.65 31.40 2.43
C VAL A 65 -2.00 31.80 1.00
N ASP A 66 -1.08 32.43 0.28
CA ASP A 66 -1.27 33.01 -1.04
C ASP A 66 -1.10 32.00 -2.19
N GLU A 67 -0.33 30.93 -2.03
CA GLU A 67 -0.16 29.91 -3.05
C GLU A 67 -1.05 28.67 -2.82
N LEU A 68 -1.12 28.19 -1.57
CA LEU A 68 -1.72 26.88 -1.27
C LEU A 68 -3.15 26.96 -0.75
N LEU A 69 -3.52 28.08 -0.12
CA LEU A 69 -4.85 28.28 0.48
C LEU A 69 -5.76 29.22 -0.33
N VAL A 70 -5.33 29.65 -1.52
CA VAL A 70 -6.17 30.47 -2.41
C VAL A 70 -7.31 29.65 -3.00
N GLY A 71 -8.52 30.20 -2.91
CA GLY A 71 -9.74 29.55 -3.37
C GLY A 71 -10.29 28.47 -2.45
N GLN A 72 -9.68 28.27 -1.27
CA GLN A 72 -10.23 27.42 -0.21
C GLN A 72 -11.11 28.26 0.72
N ASN A 73 -12.37 27.84 0.88
CA ASN A 73 -13.38 28.57 1.64
C ASN A 73 -13.29 28.30 3.14
N THR A 74 -12.88 27.11 3.57
CA THR A 74 -12.89 26.72 4.99
C THR A 74 -11.48 26.55 5.59
N SER A 75 -10.45 26.95 4.83
CA SER A 75 -9.07 26.78 5.27
C SER A 75 -8.71 27.76 6.38
N THR A 76 -8.02 27.28 7.40
CA THR A 76 -7.51 28.11 8.49
C THR A 76 -6.05 27.82 8.76
N LEU A 77 -5.28 28.85 9.05
CA LEU A 77 -3.90 28.74 9.50
C LEU A 77 -3.82 29.49 10.83
N ALA A 78 -3.57 28.75 11.90
CA ALA A 78 -3.45 29.31 13.24
C ALA A 78 -2.01 29.15 13.74
N SER A 79 -1.32 30.28 13.88
CA SER A 79 0.00 30.40 14.48
C SER A 79 0.07 31.64 15.36
N VAL A 80 1.06 31.70 16.24
CA VAL A 80 1.35 32.89 17.06
C VAL A 80 1.81 34.07 16.19
N MET A 81 2.35 33.79 15.00
CA MET A 81 2.89 34.79 14.06
C MET A 81 1.86 35.28 13.06
N LEU A 82 0.93 34.41 12.66
CA LEU A 82 -0.06 34.66 11.62
C LEU A 82 -1.31 33.85 11.91
N VAL A 83 -2.46 34.53 11.84
CA VAL A 83 -3.78 33.92 11.95
C VAL A 83 -4.58 34.22 10.68
N LYS A 84 -4.95 33.17 9.96
CA LYS A 84 -5.96 33.19 8.90
C LYS A 84 -7.15 32.34 9.37
N LEU A 85 -8.30 32.99 9.49
CA LEU A 85 -9.57 32.34 9.79
C LEU A 85 -10.47 32.38 8.56
N ASP A 86 -11.43 31.47 8.51
CA ASP A 86 -12.48 31.47 7.48
C ASP A 86 -13.15 32.85 7.43
N SER A 87 -13.23 33.42 6.22
CA SER A 87 -13.93 34.67 5.94
C SER A 87 -13.39 35.92 6.68
N VAL A 88 -12.19 35.85 7.27
CA VAL A 88 -11.50 36.96 7.94
C VAL A 88 -10.17 37.25 7.21
N PRO A 89 -9.80 38.52 6.99
CA PRO A 89 -8.49 38.85 6.42
C PRO A 89 -7.36 38.29 7.29
N THR A 90 -6.25 37.93 6.65
CA THR A 90 -5.08 37.39 7.33
C THR A 90 -4.49 38.46 8.25
N VAL A 91 -4.25 38.10 9.51
CA VAL A 91 -3.68 38.99 10.52
C VAL A 91 -2.29 38.49 10.88
N THR A 92 -1.28 39.32 10.63
CA THR A 92 0.10 39.07 11.03
C THR A 92 0.42 39.80 12.34
N VAL A 93 1.27 39.19 13.18
CA VAL A 93 1.71 39.78 14.44
C VAL A 93 3.15 40.28 14.28
N PRO A 94 3.40 41.60 14.18
CA PRO A 94 4.75 42.12 13.99
C PRO A 94 5.69 41.68 15.12
N TYR A 95 6.95 41.37 14.80
CA TYR A 95 7.97 40.96 15.78
C TYR A 95 8.06 41.89 17.00
N SER A 96 8.01 43.21 16.77
CA SER A 96 8.07 44.22 17.84
C SER A 96 6.89 44.12 18.81
N MET A 97 5.70 43.82 18.29
CA MET A 97 4.49 43.62 19.08
C MET A 97 4.54 42.30 19.84
N ALA A 98 4.99 41.22 19.20
CA ALA A 98 5.17 39.92 19.83
C ALA A 98 6.18 39.98 20.99
N ARG A 99 7.32 40.67 20.78
CA ARG A 99 8.34 40.89 21.82
C ARG A 99 7.83 41.74 22.97
N PHE A 100 7.00 42.74 22.69
CA PHE A 100 6.34 43.54 23.73
C PHE A 100 5.34 42.69 24.53
N ALA A 101 4.52 41.89 23.84
CA ALA A 101 3.49 41.05 24.45
C ALA A 101 4.08 39.91 25.30
N ASN A 102 5.24 39.37 24.90
CA ASN A 102 5.97 38.37 25.67
C ASN A 102 6.72 38.93 26.90
N ASN A 103 6.75 40.25 27.09
CA ASN A 103 7.44 40.83 28.24
C ASN A 103 6.67 40.55 29.55
N PRO A 104 7.29 39.94 30.58
CA PRO A 104 6.61 39.66 31.86
C PRO A 104 6.16 40.91 32.61
N LEU A 105 6.66 42.10 32.23
CA LEU A 105 6.23 43.38 32.79
C LEU A 105 4.95 43.92 32.12
N CYS A 106 4.49 43.33 31.01
CA CYS A 106 3.24 43.75 30.38
C CYS A 106 2.04 43.25 31.19
N LYS A 107 1.29 44.19 31.80
CA LYS A 107 0.09 43.90 32.61
C LYS A 107 -1.24 44.02 31.85
N LEU A 108 -1.19 44.22 30.54
CA LEU A 108 -2.40 44.28 29.71
C LEU A 108 -2.98 42.87 29.55
N SER A 109 -4.31 42.75 29.52
CA SER A 109 -4.99 41.47 29.30
C SER A 109 -4.59 40.81 27.97
N VAL A 110 -4.30 41.61 26.95
CA VAL A 110 -3.83 41.11 25.64
C VAL A 110 -2.49 40.37 25.76
N CYS A 111 -1.60 40.82 26.65
CA CYS A 111 -0.31 40.18 26.87
C CYS A 111 -0.46 38.81 27.55
N SER A 112 -1.39 38.67 28.51
CA SER A 112 -1.66 37.36 29.12
C SER A 112 -2.23 36.38 28.10
N TYR A 113 -3.16 36.80 27.23
CA TYR A 113 -3.69 35.93 26.18
C TYR A 113 -2.62 35.50 25.16
N PHE A 114 -1.74 36.42 24.77
CA PHE A 114 -0.63 36.10 23.88
C PHE A 114 0.35 35.12 24.51
N GLN A 115 0.71 35.32 25.79
CA GLN A 115 1.60 34.42 26.52
C GLN A 115 1.00 33.03 26.71
N GLU A 116 -0.30 32.93 26.99
CA GLU A 116 -1.00 31.64 27.07
C GLU A 116 -1.04 30.91 25.71
N GLY A 117 -1.34 31.62 24.62
CA GLY A 117 -1.34 31.04 23.27
C GLY A 117 0.06 30.61 22.81
N LEU A 118 1.08 31.41 23.14
CA LEU A 118 2.47 31.07 22.91
C LEU A 118 2.88 29.84 23.74
N ALA A 119 2.52 29.77 25.01
CA ALA A 119 2.83 28.62 25.87
C ALA A 119 2.16 27.32 25.38
N ALA A 120 1.02 27.42 24.70
CA ALA A 120 0.32 26.27 24.12
C ALA A 120 0.97 25.72 22.84
N THR A 121 1.78 26.51 22.14
CA THR A 121 2.35 26.17 20.81
C THR A 121 3.88 26.14 20.79
N MET A 122 4.54 26.77 21.76
CA MET A 122 5.99 26.85 21.87
C MET A 122 6.56 25.66 22.66
N ASN A 123 7.71 25.16 22.24
CA ASN A 123 8.42 24.14 22.99
C ASN A 123 9.01 24.69 24.32
N PRO A 124 9.30 23.85 25.32
CA PRO A 124 9.86 24.31 26.59
C PRO A 124 11.19 25.06 26.50
N ALA A 125 11.98 24.81 25.45
CA ALA A 125 13.24 25.51 25.19
C ALA A 125 13.07 26.90 24.55
N GLY A 126 11.87 27.25 24.08
CA GLY A 126 11.60 28.51 23.40
C GLY A 126 12.24 28.66 22.02
N THR A 127 12.67 27.54 21.43
CA THR A 127 13.36 27.50 20.14
C THR A 127 12.44 27.17 18.98
N ALA A 128 11.22 26.68 19.22
CA ALA A 128 10.29 26.31 18.15
C ALA A 128 8.84 26.58 18.52
N VAL A 129 8.01 26.88 17.52
CA VAL A 129 6.56 27.00 17.65
C VAL A 129 5.85 26.10 16.66
N THR A 130 4.66 25.63 17.02
CA THR A 130 3.77 24.90 16.11
C THR A 130 2.72 25.84 15.52
N ALA A 131 2.40 25.60 14.25
CA ALA A 131 1.29 26.19 13.53
C ALA A 131 0.34 25.08 13.10
N THR A 132 -0.95 25.31 13.29
CA THR A 132 -2.00 24.36 12.89
C THR A 132 -2.63 24.85 11.61
N LEU A 133 -2.64 23.99 10.60
CA LEU A 133 -3.17 24.27 9.27
C LEU A 133 -4.33 23.31 8.97
N VAL A 134 -5.50 23.87 8.77
CA VAL A 134 -6.72 23.18 8.34
C VAL A 134 -6.94 23.49 6.87
N ALA A 135 -6.98 22.46 6.03
CA ALA A 135 -7.26 22.59 4.60
C ALA A 135 -8.68 22.08 4.25
N ASP A 136 -9.23 22.52 3.13
CA ASP A 136 -10.58 22.10 2.69
C ASP A 136 -10.62 20.66 2.19
N GLN A 137 -9.47 20.13 1.78
CA GLN A 137 -9.38 18.85 1.11
C GLN A 137 -9.60 17.70 2.10
N ALA A 138 -10.34 16.67 1.66
CA ALA A 138 -10.49 15.45 2.43
C ALA A 138 -9.11 14.84 2.73
N PRO A 139 -8.81 14.56 4.01
CA PRO A 139 -7.56 13.91 4.37
C PRO A 139 -7.48 12.57 3.66
N THR A 140 -6.30 12.24 3.13
CA THR A 140 -6.02 11.02 2.36
C THR A 140 -6.67 10.92 0.95
N SER A 141 -7.21 12.02 0.41
CA SER A 141 -7.68 12.11 -0.99
C SER A 141 -6.55 12.39 -2.00
N THR A 142 -6.79 12.19 -3.29
CA THR A 142 -5.80 12.60 -4.33
C THR A 142 -5.53 14.11 -4.32
N ALA A 143 -6.51 14.92 -3.86
CA ALA A 143 -6.32 16.37 -3.73
C ALA A 143 -5.38 16.72 -2.58
N SER A 144 -5.50 16.04 -1.43
CA SER A 144 -4.56 16.22 -0.32
C SER A 144 -3.14 15.72 -0.65
N GLU A 145 -2.99 14.73 -1.53
CA GLU A 145 -1.67 14.28 -1.99
C GLU A 145 -0.93 15.40 -2.73
N LYS A 146 -1.61 16.04 -3.69
CA LYS A 146 -1.06 17.20 -4.41
C LYS A 146 -0.77 18.36 -3.46
N PHE A 147 -1.64 18.59 -2.48
CA PHE A 147 -1.43 19.60 -1.46
C PHE A 147 -0.17 19.34 -0.64
N VAL A 148 0.03 18.12 -0.14
CA VAL A 148 1.23 17.72 0.62
C VAL A 148 2.48 17.85 -0.24
N TYR A 149 2.42 17.49 -1.52
CA TYR A 149 3.56 17.66 -2.44
C TYR A 149 3.96 19.13 -2.61
N ASN A 150 2.98 20.02 -2.83
CA ASN A 150 3.25 21.45 -2.98
C ASN A 150 3.68 22.09 -1.66
N LEU A 151 3.09 21.69 -0.54
CA LEU A 151 3.51 22.11 0.81
C LEU A 151 4.98 21.79 1.05
N ARG A 152 5.41 20.57 0.70
CA ARG A 152 6.82 20.14 0.81
C ARG A 152 7.75 20.94 -0.06
N ALA A 153 7.36 21.20 -1.31
CA ALA A 153 8.17 22.03 -2.19
C ALA A 153 8.40 23.43 -1.60
N LEU A 154 7.38 24.00 -0.94
CA LEU A 154 7.49 25.28 -0.24
C LEU A 154 8.37 25.18 1.03
N VAL A 155 8.18 24.13 1.83
CA VAL A 155 9.01 23.85 3.02
C VAL A 155 10.49 23.69 2.64
N ASP A 156 10.78 22.88 1.63
CA ASP A 156 12.15 22.65 1.13
C ASP A 156 12.79 23.92 0.58
N LYS A 157 12.01 24.77 -0.11
CA LYS A 157 12.46 26.08 -0.61
C LYS A 157 12.90 26.98 0.54
N TYR A 158 12.09 27.12 1.59
CA TYR A 158 12.41 27.99 2.72
C TYR A 158 13.53 27.42 3.60
N ASN A 159 13.54 26.11 3.84
CA ASN A 159 14.65 25.43 4.53
C ASN A 159 15.97 25.62 3.79
N SER A 160 15.97 25.61 2.45
CA SER A 160 17.19 25.85 1.66
C SER A 160 17.60 27.31 1.61
N GLN A 161 16.63 28.24 1.55
CA GLN A 161 16.89 29.68 1.46
C GLN A 161 17.35 30.28 2.80
N TYR A 162 16.84 29.76 3.91
CA TYR A 162 17.07 30.24 5.27
C TYR A 162 17.70 29.15 6.16
N ASP A 163 18.59 28.33 5.60
CA ASP A 163 19.16 27.14 6.27
C ASP A 163 19.88 27.47 7.59
N ASP A 164 20.44 28.67 7.75
CA ASP A 164 21.09 29.09 9.00
C ASP A 164 20.15 29.76 10.01
N VAL A 165 18.86 29.94 9.66
CA VAL A 165 17.90 30.76 10.42
C VAL A 165 16.73 29.93 10.93
N ILE A 166 16.07 29.18 10.04
CA ILE A 166 14.82 28.48 10.31
C ILE A 166 14.91 27.01 9.92
N GLU A 167 14.18 26.17 10.66
CA GLU A 167 13.91 24.79 10.34
C GLU A 167 12.39 24.59 10.33
N ILE A 168 11.84 24.24 9.17
CA ILE A 168 10.42 24.02 8.97
C ILE A 168 10.19 22.52 8.79
N ILE A 169 9.29 21.94 9.58
CA ILE A 169 8.93 20.53 9.51
C ILE A 169 7.41 20.40 9.45
N GLU A 170 6.89 19.70 8.45
CA GLU A 170 5.47 19.37 8.36
C GLU A 170 5.15 18.00 8.97
N ASN A 171 4.00 17.89 9.60
CA ASN A 171 3.43 16.66 10.10
C ASN A 171 1.90 16.66 9.97
N GLY A 172 1.28 15.51 10.15
CA GLY A 172 -0.16 15.32 10.12
C GLY A 172 -0.51 13.96 9.52
N VAL A 173 -1.74 13.50 9.78
CA VAL A 173 -2.22 12.17 9.35
C VAL A 173 -2.06 11.97 7.84
N SER A 174 -2.33 13.01 7.05
CA SER A 174 -2.12 12.99 5.60
C SER A 174 -0.64 12.79 5.26
N CYS A 175 0.27 13.61 5.82
CA CYS A 175 1.71 13.49 5.58
C CYS A 175 2.25 12.11 5.94
N GLU A 176 1.91 11.60 7.13
CA GLU A 176 2.30 10.27 7.61
C GLU A 176 1.82 9.15 6.68
N THR A 177 0.57 9.24 6.21
CA THR A 177 -0.02 8.24 5.31
C THR A 177 0.66 8.25 3.95
N TYR A 178 0.92 9.44 3.38
CA TYR A 178 1.63 9.55 2.10
C TYR A 178 3.07 9.10 2.20
N ASP A 179 3.78 9.42 3.29
CA ASP A 179 5.14 8.94 3.52
C ASP A 179 5.20 7.44 3.68
N SER A 180 4.26 6.87 4.43
CA SER A 180 4.13 5.42 4.59
C SER A 180 3.89 4.75 3.24
N ASN A 181 2.93 5.26 2.45
CA ASN A 181 2.65 4.73 1.12
C ASN A 181 3.88 4.84 0.21
N ARG A 182 4.55 5.99 0.16
CA ARG A 182 5.75 6.21 -0.66
C ARG A 182 6.92 5.32 -0.23
N ALA A 183 7.19 5.19 1.07
CA ALA A 183 8.26 4.37 1.61
C ALA A 183 8.01 2.88 1.30
N VAL A 184 6.77 2.42 1.45
CA VAL A 184 6.39 1.04 1.13
C VAL A 184 6.47 0.78 -0.37
N MET A 185 5.88 1.65 -1.21
CA MET A 185 5.85 1.43 -2.66
C MET A 185 7.22 1.57 -3.33
N SER A 186 8.08 2.47 -2.84
CA SER A 186 9.47 2.55 -3.33
C SER A 186 10.28 1.30 -2.97
N SER A 187 10.09 0.78 -1.77
CA SER A 187 10.76 -0.45 -1.32
C SER A 187 10.17 -1.70 -1.98
N PHE A 188 8.87 -1.69 -2.30
CA PHE A 188 8.13 -2.82 -2.83
C PHE A 188 8.76 -3.40 -4.11
N VAL A 189 9.22 -2.55 -5.04
CA VAL A 189 9.85 -3.01 -6.29
C VAL A 189 11.16 -3.76 -6.01
N ILE A 190 11.97 -3.26 -5.07
CA ILE A 190 13.23 -3.89 -4.66
C ILE A 190 12.92 -5.20 -3.92
N THR A 191 11.98 -5.19 -2.98
CA THR A 191 11.54 -6.36 -2.23
C THR A 191 11.01 -7.46 -3.15
N LEU A 192 10.20 -7.10 -4.16
CA LEU A 192 9.72 -8.02 -5.19
C LEU A 192 10.88 -8.67 -5.94
N GLY A 193 11.87 -7.88 -6.36
CA GLY A 193 13.07 -8.40 -7.04
C GLY A 193 13.85 -9.38 -6.16
N ILE A 194 14.03 -9.05 -4.87
CA ILE A 194 14.73 -9.91 -3.90
C ILE A 194 13.97 -11.21 -3.67
N ILE A 195 12.65 -11.15 -3.44
CA ILE A 195 11.84 -12.34 -3.21
C ILE A 195 11.89 -13.24 -4.44
N LEU A 196 11.67 -12.70 -5.64
CA LEU A 196 11.75 -13.49 -6.87
C LEU A 196 13.13 -14.12 -7.07
N ALA A 197 14.21 -13.39 -6.79
CA ALA A 197 15.57 -13.93 -6.87
C ALA A 197 15.78 -15.09 -5.88
N ILE A 198 15.35 -14.92 -4.62
CA ILE A 198 15.42 -15.99 -3.61
C ILE A 198 14.59 -17.20 -4.05
N CYS A 199 13.36 -16.98 -4.53
CA CYS A 199 12.50 -18.06 -5.03
C CYS A 199 13.16 -18.81 -6.20
N ILE A 200 13.74 -18.09 -7.16
CA ILE A 200 14.44 -18.71 -8.29
C ILE A 200 15.63 -19.54 -7.81
N VAL A 201 16.43 -19.01 -6.88
CA VAL A 201 17.60 -19.70 -6.32
C VAL A 201 17.18 -20.94 -5.54
N VAL A 202 16.20 -20.82 -4.64
CA VAL A 202 15.73 -21.92 -3.80
C VAL A 202 15.09 -23.03 -4.64
N VAL A 203 14.14 -22.69 -5.50
CA VAL A 203 13.46 -23.66 -6.39
C VAL A 203 14.47 -24.25 -7.37
N GLY A 204 15.37 -23.44 -7.92
CA GLY A 204 16.43 -23.89 -8.81
C GLY A 204 17.40 -24.86 -8.15
N PHE A 205 17.74 -24.63 -6.89
CA PHE A 205 18.57 -25.54 -6.10
C PHE A 205 17.83 -26.83 -5.75
N LEU A 206 16.57 -26.74 -5.30
CA LEU A 206 15.73 -27.88 -4.92
C LEU A 206 15.55 -28.87 -6.10
N TYR A 207 15.33 -28.35 -7.30
CA TYR A 207 15.10 -29.15 -8.50
C TYR A 207 16.31 -29.30 -9.41
N GLN A 208 17.44 -28.70 -9.03
CA GLN A 208 18.69 -28.69 -9.81
C GLN A 208 18.48 -28.27 -11.28
N SER A 209 17.55 -27.36 -11.51
CA SER A 209 17.10 -26.91 -12.83
C SER A 209 16.96 -25.40 -12.86
N VAL A 210 17.35 -24.78 -13.97
CA VAL A 210 17.21 -23.33 -14.18
C VAL A 210 15.85 -22.97 -14.79
N LEU A 211 15.26 -23.86 -15.59
CA LEU A 211 14.03 -23.57 -16.32
C LEU A 211 12.76 -23.79 -15.49
N ILE A 212 12.81 -24.69 -14.50
CA ILE A 212 11.72 -24.91 -13.54
C ILE A 212 11.39 -23.64 -12.74
N PRO A 213 12.33 -23.00 -12.02
CA PRO A 213 12.02 -21.78 -11.27
C PRO A 213 11.54 -20.64 -12.17
N LEU A 214 12.11 -20.49 -13.37
CA LEU A 214 11.74 -19.43 -14.30
C LEU A 214 10.29 -19.59 -14.78
N ARG A 215 9.85 -20.81 -15.12
CA ARG A 215 8.44 -21.04 -15.47
C ARG A 215 7.51 -20.84 -14.28
N SER A 216 7.94 -21.17 -13.06
CA SER A 216 7.13 -20.96 -11.85
C SER A 216 6.89 -19.47 -11.61
N VAL A 217 7.87 -18.61 -11.88
CA VAL A 217 7.65 -17.15 -11.84
C VAL A 217 6.58 -16.72 -12.86
N VAL A 218 6.58 -17.30 -14.06
CA VAL A 218 5.57 -16.99 -15.09
C VAL A 218 4.16 -17.42 -14.67
N THR A 219 4.00 -18.63 -14.11
CA THR A 219 2.68 -19.10 -13.64
C THR A 219 2.17 -18.25 -12.49
N ILE A 220 3.03 -17.90 -11.53
CA ILE A 220 2.67 -17.03 -10.40
C ILE A 220 2.32 -15.62 -10.89
N TYR A 221 3.10 -15.06 -11.82
CA TYR A 221 2.82 -13.75 -12.41
C TYR A 221 1.43 -13.72 -13.05
N ILE A 222 1.06 -14.77 -13.79
CA ILE A 222 -0.26 -14.89 -14.41
C ILE A 222 -1.36 -14.95 -13.35
N THR A 223 -1.21 -15.78 -12.30
CA THR A 223 -2.16 -15.80 -11.17
C THR A 223 -2.35 -14.39 -10.58
N LEU A 224 -1.25 -13.69 -10.30
CA LEU A 224 -1.29 -12.34 -9.74
C LEU A 224 -2.02 -11.36 -10.66
N VAL A 225 -1.67 -11.32 -11.95
CA VAL A 225 -2.30 -10.41 -12.92
C VAL A 225 -3.81 -10.65 -13.00
N PHE A 226 -4.25 -11.91 -13.08
CA PHE A 226 -5.68 -12.23 -13.12
C PHE A 226 -6.37 -11.89 -11.80
N SER A 227 -5.81 -12.24 -10.66
CA SER A 227 -6.43 -11.97 -9.35
C SER A 227 -6.55 -10.49 -9.04
N PHE A 228 -5.48 -9.71 -9.27
CA PHE A 228 -5.53 -8.26 -9.15
C PHE A 228 -6.49 -7.67 -10.19
N GLY A 229 -6.48 -8.16 -11.43
CA GLY A 229 -7.40 -7.72 -12.49
C GLY A 229 -8.87 -7.91 -12.13
N PHE A 230 -9.24 -9.09 -11.62
CA PHE A 230 -10.60 -9.36 -11.11
C PHE A 230 -10.95 -8.46 -9.94
N THR A 231 -10.03 -8.30 -8.98
CA THR A 231 -10.27 -7.45 -7.80
C THR A 231 -10.49 -5.98 -8.22
N ILE A 232 -9.69 -5.47 -9.15
CA ILE A 232 -9.88 -4.13 -9.75
C ILE A 232 -11.22 -4.06 -10.50
N GLY A 233 -11.58 -5.07 -11.28
CA GLY A 233 -12.87 -5.19 -11.96
C GLY A 233 -14.06 -5.05 -11.00
N VAL A 234 -13.98 -5.69 -9.84
CA VAL A 234 -15.03 -5.66 -8.84
C VAL A 234 -15.07 -4.35 -8.07
N PHE A 235 -13.95 -3.92 -7.49
CA PHE A 235 -13.93 -2.82 -6.54
C PHE A 235 -13.71 -1.44 -7.17
N GLN A 236 -13.04 -1.35 -8.33
CA GLN A 236 -12.81 -0.10 -9.04
C GLN A 236 -13.82 0.09 -10.18
N PHE A 237 -14.08 -0.95 -10.99
CA PHE A 237 -15.03 -0.86 -12.11
C PHE A 237 -16.46 -1.28 -11.74
N GLY A 238 -16.69 -1.81 -10.53
CA GLY A 238 -18.04 -2.08 -10.04
C GLY A 238 -18.76 -3.23 -10.73
N TRP A 239 -18.04 -4.25 -11.25
CA TRP A 239 -18.65 -5.38 -11.97
C TRP A 239 -19.78 -6.08 -11.18
N PHE A 240 -19.72 -6.08 -9.85
CA PHE A 240 -20.73 -6.69 -8.98
C PHE A 240 -21.68 -5.70 -8.29
N ASN A 241 -21.68 -4.42 -8.67
CA ASN A 241 -22.58 -3.42 -8.08
C ASN A 241 -24.07 -3.79 -8.26
N GLY A 242 -24.41 -4.46 -9.37
CA GLY A 242 -25.78 -4.92 -9.63
C GLY A 242 -26.30 -5.99 -8.66
N LEU A 243 -25.43 -6.65 -7.89
CA LEU A 243 -25.82 -7.68 -6.92
C LEU A 243 -26.32 -7.11 -5.59
N ASN A 244 -26.25 -5.78 -5.37
CA ASN A 244 -26.61 -5.11 -4.11
C ASN A 244 -25.98 -5.75 -2.86
N CYS A 245 -24.85 -6.44 -3.03
CA CYS A 245 -24.13 -7.04 -1.92
C CYS A 245 -23.26 -5.94 -1.29
N ALA A 246 -23.61 -5.53 -0.07
CA ALA A 246 -22.90 -4.48 0.66
C ALA A 246 -21.40 -4.80 0.88
N THR A 247 -20.99 -6.05 0.72
CA THR A 247 -19.59 -6.50 0.84
C THR A 247 -18.78 -6.32 -0.45
N LEU A 248 -19.38 -6.62 -1.60
CA LEU A 248 -18.75 -6.61 -2.93
C LEU A 248 -19.07 -5.35 -3.73
N SER A 249 -19.83 -4.43 -3.13
CA SER A 249 -20.10 -3.12 -3.71
C SER A 249 -18.82 -2.30 -3.79
N SER A 250 -18.59 -1.68 -4.96
CA SER A 250 -17.60 -0.62 -5.11
C SER A 250 -18.01 0.53 -4.20
N VAL A 251 -17.26 0.76 -3.13
CA VAL A 251 -17.46 1.98 -2.35
C VAL A 251 -16.93 3.10 -3.22
N VAL A 252 -17.84 4.01 -3.58
CA VAL A 252 -17.64 5.33 -4.18
C VAL A 252 -16.15 5.67 -4.43
N SER A 253 -15.71 5.49 -5.67
CA SER A 253 -14.64 6.27 -6.32
C SER A 253 -13.22 6.28 -5.73
N GLN A 254 -12.76 5.25 -5.01
CA GLN A 254 -11.41 5.30 -4.38
C GLN A 254 -10.50 4.08 -4.59
N GLY A 255 -10.64 3.29 -5.67
CA GLY A 255 -9.62 2.29 -6.02
C GLY A 255 -9.31 1.23 -4.94
N LEU A 256 -8.13 0.60 -5.01
CA LEU A 256 -7.70 -0.39 -4.01
C LEU A 256 -6.94 0.27 -2.86
N SER A 257 -7.13 -0.20 -1.63
CA SER A 257 -6.29 0.26 -0.52
C SER A 257 -4.81 -0.04 -0.81
N TRP A 258 -3.93 0.95 -0.59
CA TRP A 258 -2.49 0.81 -0.82
C TRP A 258 -1.86 -0.35 0.00
N VAL A 259 -2.42 -0.66 1.17
CA VAL A 259 -1.96 -1.74 2.08
C VAL A 259 -2.27 -3.13 1.51
N VAL A 260 -3.38 -3.28 0.78
CA VAL A 260 -3.84 -4.57 0.25
C VAL A 260 -2.84 -5.12 -0.76
N VAL A 261 -2.21 -4.25 -1.55
CA VAL A 261 -1.29 -4.64 -2.64
C VAL A 261 -0.08 -5.43 -2.13
N PRO A 262 0.80 -4.90 -1.26
CA PRO A 262 1.99 -5.62 -0.83
C PRO A 262 1.66 -6.86 0.01
N ILE A 263 0.63 -6.79 0.86
CA ILE A 263 0.25 -7.92 1.74
C ILE A 263 -0.29 -9.08 0.89
N CYS A 264 -1.27 -8.82 0.02
CA CYS A 264 -1.85 -9.87 -0.80
C CYS A 264 -0.83 -10.42 -1.80
N PHE A 265 0.04 -9.58 -2.35
CA PHE A 265 1.14 -10.03 -3.20
C PHE A 265 2.03 -11.06 -2.47
N ALA A 266 2.47 -10.75 -1.24
CA ALA A 266 3.32 -11.64 -0.46
C ALA A 266 2.60 -12.96 -0.11
N VAL A 267 1.33 -12.88 0.29
CA VAL A 267 0.52 -14.08 0.61
C VAL A 267 0.31 -14.95 -0.63
N VAL A 268 -0.11 -14.36 -1.75
CA VAL A 268 -0.33 -15.12 -3.00
C VAL A 268 0.96 -15.75 -3.49
N LEU A 269 2.09 -15.03 -3.44
CA LEU A 269 3.39 -15.61 -3.77
C LEU A 269 3.71 -16.84 -2.92
N GLY A 270 3.57 -16.74 -1.60
CA GLY A 270 3.84 -17.86 -0.69
C GLY A 270 2.96 -19.06 -0.99
N LEU A 271 1.64 -18.85 -1.09
CA LEU A 271 0.67 -19.91 -1.37
C LEU A 271 0.90 -20.57 -2.75
N SER A 272 1.18 -19.76 -3.78
CA SER A 272 1.46 -20.31 -5.11
C SER A 272 2.79 -21.06 -5.17
N LEU A 273 3.80 -20.67 -4.39
CA LEU A 273 5.05 -21.43 -4.30
C LEU A 273 4.86 -22.77 -3.59
N ASP A 274 4.08 -22.79 -2.50
CA ASP A 274 3.88 -23.98 -1.69
C ASP A 274 3.33 -25.15 -2.49
N TYR A 275 2.21 -24.97 -3.21
CA TYR A 275 1.74 -26.11 -4.00
C TYR A 275 2.52 -26.32 -5.29
N GLU A 276 3.32 -25.35 -5.75
CA GLU A 276 4.14 -25.53 -6.96
C GLU A 276 5.26 -26.50 -6.64
N ILE A 277 5.87 -26.31 -5.47
CA ILE A 277 6.84 -27.23 -4.91
C ILE A 277 6.20 -28.59 -4.63
N PHE A 278 4.96 -28.64 -4.12
CA PHE A 278 4.27 -29.91 -3.85
C PHE A 278 4.01 -30.73 -5.13
N LEU A 279 3.47 -30.10 -6.17
CA LEU A 279 3.21 -30.74 -7.46
C LEU A 279 4.52 -31.16 -8.13
N LEU A 280 5.49 -30.24 -8.24
CA LEU A 280 6.79 -30.51 -8.84
C LEU A 280 7.56 -31.60 -8.09
N GLY A 281 7.47 -31.62 -6.76
CA GLY A 281 8.06 -32.67 -5.93
C GLY A 281 7.66 -34.05 -6.41
N ARG A 282 6.36 -34.28 -6.65
CA ARG A 282 5.85 -35.57 -7.14
C ARG A 282 6.19 -35.87 -8.60
N ILE A 283 6.22 -34.86 -9.47
CA ILE A 283 6.67 -35.02 -10.85
C ILE A 283 8.15 -35.43 -10.88
N THR A 284 8.99 -34.73 -10.11
CA THR A 284 10.44 -34.99 -10.05
C THR A 284 10.76 -36.35 -9.43
N GLU A 285 10.01 -36.77 -8.41
CA GLU A 285 10.11 -38.12 -7.83
C GLU A 285 9.82 -39.19 -8.88
N SER A 286 8.75 -39.02 -9.66
CA SER A 286 8.40 -39.95 -10.74
C SER A 286 9.48 -39.98 -11.83
N ARG A 287 10.07 -38.83 -12.20
CA ARG A 287 11.20 -38.82 -13.15
C ARG A 287 12.45 -39.49 -12.61
N LYS A 288 12.75 -39.34 -11.32
CA LYS A 288 13.88 -40.02 -10.66
C LYS A 288 13.70 -41.53 -10.63
N LEU A 289 12.46 -42.02 -10.61
CA LEU A 289 12.13 -43.45 -10.72
C LEU A 289 12.23 -44.01 -12.16
N GLY A 290 12.52 -43.16 -13.16
CA GLY A 290 12.75 -43.59 -14.54
C GLY A 290 11.52 -43.53 -15.46
N TYR A 291 10.39 -42.99 -15.02
CA TYR A 291 9.23 -42.76 -15.91
C TYR A 291 9.52 -41.69 -16.95
N GLY A 292 8.94 -41.74 -18.15
CA GLY A 292 9.03 -40.67 -19.15
C GLY A 292 8.54 -39.29 -18.66
N ASP A 293 8.88 -38.21 -19.40
CA ASP A 293 8.48 -36.83 -19.05
C ASP A 293 6.95 -36.69 -18.93
N LYS A 294 6.20 -37.22 -19.90
CA LYS A 294 4.73 -37.15 -19.93
C LYS A 294 4.10 -37.97 -18.80
N ALA A 295 4.47 -39.24 -18.69
CA ALA A 295 4.02 -40.13 -17.62
C ALA A 295 4.26 -39.53 -16.23
N SER A 296 5.42 -38.91 -16.01
CA SER A 296 5.73 -38.28 -14.71
C SER A 296 4.87 -37.07 -14.38
N ILE A 297 4.52 -36.26 -15.39
CA ILE A 297 3.59 -35.14 -15.23
C ILE A 297 2.21 -35.68 -14.87
N GLU A 298 1.72 -36.70 -15.59
CA GLU A 298 0.43 -37.33 -15.32
C GLU A 298 0.35 -37.92 -13.92
N ILE A 299 1.35 -38.72 -13.52
CA ILE A 299 1.45 -39.31 -12.18
C ILE A 299 1.47 -38.21 -11.11
N GLY A 300 2.23 -37.14 -11.34
CA GLY A 300 2.31 -36.00 -10.42
C GLY A 300 0.96 -35.34 -10.20
N VAL A 301 0.25 -35.02 -11.29
CA VAL A 301 -1.09 -34.41 -11.24
C VAL A 301 -2.10 -35.36 -10.60
N TRP A 302 -2.11 -36.64 -10.98
CA TRP A 302 -3.04 -37.63 -10.43
C TRP A 302 -2.88 -37.82 -8.93
N LYS A 303 -1.64 -37.90 -8.44
CA LYS A 303 -1.35 -38.09 -7.00
C LYS A 303 -1.59 -36.86 -6.15
N THR A 304 -1.42 -35.66 -6.70
CA THR A 304 -1.49 -34.41 -5.91
C THR A 304 -2.79 -33.63 -6.12
N GLY A 305 -3.50 -33.86 -7.22
CA GLY A 305 -4.63 -33.04 -7.65
C GLY A 305 -5.76 -32.98 -6.62
N SER A 306 -6.13 -34.11 -6.02
CA SER A 306 -7.18 -34.15 -4.98
C SER A 306 -6.78 -33.38 -3.73
N VAL A 307 -5.52 -33.55 -3.27
CA VAL A 307 -4.98 -32.88 -2.08
C VAL A 307 -4.91 -31.38 -2.29
N ILE A 308 -4.36 -30.94 -3.42
CA ILE A 308 -4.24 -29.51 -3.78
C ILE A 308 -5.61 -28.87 -3.90
N SER A 309 -6.55 -29.53 -4.60
CA SER A 309 -7.90 -28.98 -4.81
C SER A 309 -8.67 -28.86 -3.49
N MET A 310 -8.58 -29.88 -2.61
CA MET A 310 -9.20 -29.82 -1.28
C MET A 310 -8.60 -28.70 -0.43
N ALA A 311 -7.27 -28.57 -0.41
CA ALA A 311 -6.61 -27.49 0.31
C ALA A 311 -7.02 -26.11 -0.23
N GLY A 312 -7.10 -25.95 -1.56
CA GLY A 312 -7.57 -24.74 -2.21
C GLY A 312 -8.99 -24.35 -1.82
N VAL A 313 -9.92 -25.32 -1.78
CA VAL A 313 -11.30 -25.09 -1.34
C VAL A 313 -11.35 -24.68 0.14
N ILE A 314 -10.60 -25.35 1.01
CA ILE A 314 -10.56 -25.02 2.44
C ILE A 314 -10.03 -23.60 2.64
N MET A 315 -8.96 -23.22 1.95
CA MET A 315 -8.41 -21.86 2.02
C MET A 315 -9.36 -20.81 1.43
N ALA A 316 -10.04 -21.11 0.32
CA ALA A 316 -11.05 -20.23 -0.25
C ALA A 316 -12.20 -20.00 0.75
N VAL A 317 -12.68 -21.04 1.43
CA VAL A 317 -13.69 -20.91 2.51
C VAL A 317 -13.17 -20.07 3.67
N ALA A 318 -11.91 -20.24 4.07
CA ALA A 318 -11.31 -19.42 5.13
C ALA A 318 -11.22 -17.93 4.73
N PHE A 319 -10.75 -17.63 3.52
CA PHE A 319 -10.65 -16.25 3.03
C PHE A 319 -12.01 -15.62 2.72
N LEU A 320 -13.04 -16.41 2.42
CA LEU A 320 -14.42 -15.90 2.37
C LEU A 320 -14.87 -15.29 3.70
N GLY A 321 -14.31 -15.72 4.84
CA GLY A 321 -14.54 -15.06 6.13
C GLY A 321 -14.08 -13.60 6.14
N LEU A 322 -12.96 -13.30 5.47
CA LEU A 322 -12.48 -11.92 5.29
C LEU A 322 -13.39 -11.13 4.34
N VAL A 323 -13.89 -11.77 3.28
CA VAL A 323 -14.86 -11.16 2.37
C VAL A 323 -16.11 -10.74 3.14
N LEU A 324 -16.68 -11.61 3.96
CA LEU A 324 -17.93 -11.32 4.70
C LEU A 324 -17.79 -10.28 5.82
N THR A 325 -16.59 -9.71 6.00
CA THR A 325 -16.37 -8.66 6.99
C THR A 325 -17.00 -7.33 6.54
N SER A 326 -17.19 -6.41 7.48
CA SER A 326 -17.71 -5.07 7.16
C SER A 326 -16.60 -4.09 6.73
N SER A 327 -15.32 -4.41 6.91
CA SER A 327 -14.19 -3.53 6.56
C SER A 327 -13.86 -3.62 5.06
N PRO A 328 -13.99 -2.53 4.28
CA PRO A 328 -13.67 -2.53 2.85
C PRO A 328 -12.28 -3.06 2.50
N MET A 329 -11.26 -2.72 3.30
CA MET A 329 -9.89 -3.23 3.13
C MET A 329 -9.85 -4.77 3.23
N LEU A 330 -10.49 -5.35 4.24
CA LEU A 330 -10.52 -6.80 4.43
C LEU A 330 -11.35 -7.48 3.34
N ASN A 331 -12.40 -6.84 2.85
CA ASN A 331 -13.22 -7.36 1.76
C ASN A 331 -12.42 -7.42 0.45
N GLN A 332 -11.64 -6.38 0.14
CA GLN A 332 -10.74 -6.33 -1.00
C GLN A 332 -9.66 -7.42 -0.90
N ALA A 333 -8.98 -7.52 0.25
CA ALA A 333 -7.94 -8.52 0.48
C ALA A 333 -8.49 -9.95 0.41
N GLY A 334 -9.60 -10.22 1.11
CA GLY A 334 -10.27 -11.51 1.10
C GLY A 334 -10.69 -11.94 -0.29
N PHE A 335 -11.29 -11.03 -1.07
CA PHE A 335 -11.75 -11.34 -2.42
C PHE A 335 -10.57 -11.67 -3.33
N LEU A 336 -9.51 -10.85 -3.27
CA LEU A 336 -8.28 -11.08 -4.04
C LEU A 336 -7.68 -12.46 -3.71
N LEU A 337 -7.57 -12.79 -2.43
CA LEU A 337 -7.01 -14.07 -1.97
C LEU A 337 -7.88 -15.26 -2.39
N VAL A 338 -9.20 -15.16 -2.29
CA VAL A 338 -10.13 -16.20 -2.78
C VAL A 338 -9.92 -16.45 -4.27
N VAL A 339 -9.92 -15.38 -5.08
CA VAL A 339 -9.72 -15.49 -6.53
C VAL A 339 -8.35 -16.07 -6.85
N ALA A 340 -7.29 -15.61 -6.17
CA ALA A 340 -5.93 -16.12 -6.37
C ALA A 340 -5.81 -17.61 -6.07
N VAL A 341 -6.30 -18.06 -4.93
CA VAL A 341 -6.22 -19.48 -4.57
C VAL A 341 -7.02 -20.33 -5.53
N LEU A 342 -8.25 -19.93 -5.88
CA LEU A 342 -9.08 -20.71 -6.79
C LEU A 342 -8.47 -20.77 -8.20
N LEU A 343 -7.95 -19.65 -8.72
CA LEU A 343 -7.25 -19.65 -10.01
C LEU A 343 -6.00 -20.54 -9.95
N ASP A 344 -5.22 -20.45 -8.88
CA ASP A 344 -4.00 -21.23 -8.72
C ASP A 344 -4.29 -22.74 -8.67
N THR A 345 -5.24 -23.16 -7.84
CA THR A 345 -5.53 -24.59 -7.61
C THR A 345 -6.36 -25.23 -8.72
N PHE A 346 -7.30 -24.49 -9.35
CA PHE A 346 -8.20 -25.06 -10.36
C PHE A 346 -7.78 -24.77 -11.80
N VAL A 347 -7.00 -23.73 -12.06
CA VAL A 347 -6.59 -23.35 -13.43
C VAL A 347 -5.11 -23.58 -13.62
N VAL A 348 -4.28 -22.98 -12.79
CA VAL A 348 -2.83 -22.97 -13.02
C VAL A 348 -2.23 -24.36 -12.83
N ARG A 349 -2.53 -25.04 -11.72
CA ARG A 349 -1.93 -26.34 -11.40
C ARG A 349 -2.36 -27.51 -12.27
N PRO A 350 -3.66 -27.72 -12.54
CA PRO A 350 -4.08 -28.86 -13.34
C PRO A 350 -3.88 -28.63 -14.84
N PHE A 351 -3.87 -27.39 -15.33
CA PHE A 351 -3.78 -27.11 -16.76
C PHE A 351 -2.46 -26.43 -17.16
N MET A 352 -2.19 -25.26 -16.59
CA MET A 352 -1.10 -24.41 -17.07
C MET A 352 0.29 -24.98 -16.76
N THR A 353 0.51 -25.46 -15.54
CA THR A 353 1.78 -26.05 -15.10
C THR A 353 2.11 -27.32 -15.93
N PRO A 354 1.22 -28.32 -16.06
CA PRO A 354 1.43 -29.48 -16.92
C PRO A 354 1.66 -29.12 -18.38
N ALA A 355 0.90 -28.17 -18.94
CA ALA A 355 1.07 -27.75 -20.33
C ALA A 355 2.44 -27.13 -20.58
N LEU A 356 2.91 -26.23 -19.69
CA LEU A 356 4.24 -25.64 -19.79
C LEU A 356 5.35 -26.67 -19.64
N MET A 357 5.20 -27.63 -18.72
CA MET A 357 6.17 -28.71 -18.58
C MET A 357 6.19 -29.62 -19.82
N ALA A 358 5.03 -29.94 -20.40
CA ALA A 358 4.96 -30.73 -21.62
C ALA A 358 5.62 -30.04 -22.81
N ILE A 359 5.47 -28.71 -22.95
CA ILE A 359 6.10 -27.92 -24.03
C ILE A 359 7.62 -27.88 -23.86
N LEU A 360 8.12 -27.68 -22.64
CA LEU A 360 9.55 -27.63 -22.36
C LEU A 360 10.23 -29.02 -22.46
N GLY A 361 9.49 -30.10 -22.21
CA GLY A 361 9.97 -31.48 -22.33
C GLY A 361 11.30 -31.70 -21.60
N ARG A 362 12.31 -32.19 -22.33
CA ARG A 362 13.66 -32.45 -21.79
C ARG A 362 14.35 -31.22 -21.18
N TRP A 363 13.98 -30.01 -21.63
CA TRP A 363 14.62 -28.77 -21.18
C TRP A 363 14.28 -28.44 -19.73
N ASN A 364 13.16 -28.95 -19.21
CA ASN A 364 12.79 -28.78 -17.81
C ASN A 364 13.90 -29.20 -16.83
N TRP A 365 14.76 -30.12 -17.21
CA TRP A 365 15.76 -30.70 -16.31
C TRP A 365 17.14 -30.08 -16.46
N TRP A 366 17.34 -29.20 -17.45
CA TRP A 366 18.64 -28.60 -17.72
C TRP A 366 19.11 -27.71 -16.55
N PRO A 367 20.38 -27.82 -16.11
CA PRO A 367 21.51 -28.55 -16.71
C PRO A 367 21.70 -30.00 -16.23
N HIS A 368 20.93 -30.45 -15.26
CA HIS A 368 21.07 -31.79 -14.71
C HIS A 368 20.53 -32.86 -15.68
N LYS A 369 21.32 -33.91 -15.94
CA LYS A 369 20.84 -35.05 -16.74
C LYS A 369 20.01 -35.98 -15.85
N THR A 370 18.71 -36.07 -16.11
CA THR A 370 17.83 -37.05 -15.45
C THR A 370 18.22 -38.48 -15.79
N ALA A 371 17.80 -39.43 -14.93
CA ALA A 371 17.96 -40.86 -15.15
C ALA A 371 17.42 -41.30 -16.53
N SER A 372 18.01 -42.37 -17.08
CA SER A 372 17.51 -43.00 -18.31
C SER A 372 16.05 -43.43 -18.13
N VAL A 373 15.23 -43.22 -19.15
CA VAL A 373 13.83 -43.64 -19.13
C VAL A 373 13.79 -45.17 -19.12
N LEU A 374 13.14 -45.74 -18.11
CA LEU A 374 12.92 -47.18 -17.92
C LEU A 374 11.49 -47.59 -18.27
N TYR A 375 10.53 -46.67 -18.12
CA TYR A 375 9.12 -46.87 -18.43
C TYR A 375 8.69 -45.74 -19.37
N ASP A 376 8.51 -46.07 -20.66
CA ASP A 376 7.97 -45.17 -21.68
C ASP A 376 6.61 -45.68 -22.15
N ASP A 377 5.63 -44.78 -22.30
CA ASP A 377 4.24 -45.14 -22.67
C ASP A 377 4.14 -45.74 -24.09
N THR A 378 5.24 -45.82 -24.83
CA THR A 378 5.31 -46.39 -26.19
C THR A 378 5.36 -47.91 -26.23
N ASP A 379 5.66 -48.60 -25.12
CA ASP A 379 5.92 -50.04 -25.14
C ASP A 379 4.65 -50.92 -25.15
N ASP A 380 3.48 -50.34 -24.89
CA ASP A 380 2.21 -51.08 -24.79
C ASP A 380 1.59 -51.47 -26.15
N ASN A 381 2.13 -51.00 -27.27
CA ASN A 381 1.63 -51.34 -28.62
C ASN A 381 2.45 -52.41 -29.36
N SER A 382 3.52 -52.96 -28.77
CA SER A 382 4.39 -53.93 -29.46
C SER A 382 4.34 -55.37 -28.92
N SER A 383 3.63 -55.62 -27.81
CA SER A 383 3.66 -56.92 -27.11
C SER A 383 2.46 -57.84 -27.37
N THR A 384 1.44 -57.40 -28.13
CA THR A 384 0.24 -58.21 -28.43
C THR A 384 0.23 -58.88 -29.82
N ALA A 385 1.29 -58.74 -30.63
CA ALA A 385 1.30 -59.23 -32.01
C ALA A 385 2.08 -60.56 -32.25
N SER A 386 2.52 -61.27 -31.20
CA SER A 386 3.39 -62.45 -31.37
C SER A 386 3.02 -63.68 -30.54
N SER A 387 1.72 -63.95 -30.35
CA SER A 387 1.27 -65.20 -29.71
C SER A 387 0.06 -65.88 -30.38
N GLU A 388 -0.06 -65.80 -31.70
CA GLU A 388 -0.91 -66.71 -32.48
C GLU A 388 -0.23 -67.05 -33.82
N VAL A 389 0.53 -68.15 -33.85
CA VAL A 389 0.65 -69.12 -34.97
C VAL A 389 0.96 -70.49 -34.38
#